data_AF-A0A3C1KTP5-F1
#
_entry.id   AF-A0A3C1KTP5-F1
#
_cell.length_a   1.000
_cell.length_b   1.000
_cell.length_c   1.000
_cell.angle_alpha   90.00
_cell.angle_beta   90.00
_cell.angle_gamma   90.00
#
_symmetry.space_group_name_H-M   'P 1'
#
loop_
_entity.id
_entity.type
_entity.pdbx_description
1 polymer ?
#
loop_
_entity_poly.entity_id
_entity_poly.type
_entity_poly.pdbx_seq_one_letter_code
_entity_poly.pdbx_strand_id
1 'polypeptide(L)' 'MSWQQASAGTVAVLLGGRSAERDVSLQSGATIVAALRALGCEVREVDPA' A
#
# COMPACT_ATOMS: atom_id res chain seq x y z
N MET A 1 2.93 -18.66 -3.29
CA MET A 1 1.78 -18.12 -2.52
C MET A 1 0.66 -17.87 -3.51
N SER A 2 -0.58 -18.28 -3.20
CA SER A 2 -1.74 -17.94 -4.02
C SER A 2 -2.20 -16.50 -3.75
N TRP A 3 -2.95 -15.91 -4.69
CA TRP A 3 -3.56 -14.60 -4.49
C TRP A 3 -4.44 -14.56 -3.24
N GLN A 4 -5.26 -15.60 -3.04
CA GLN A 4 -6.11 -15.73 -1.85
C GLN A 4 -5.31 -15.78 -0.54
N GLN A 5 -4.13 -16.39 -0.52
CA GLN A 5 -3.28 -16.37 0.67
C GLN A 5 -2.68 -14.99 0.93
N ALA A 6 -2.30 -14.26 -0.13
CA ALA A 6 -1.71 -12.93 -0.01
C ALA A 6 -2.74 -11.86 0.41
N SER A 7 -4.01 -12.04 0.05
CA SER A 7 -5.12 -11.12 0.36
C SER A 7 -6.01 -11.57 1.51
N ALA A 8 -5.66 -12.66 2.21
CA ALA A 8 -6.46 -13.23 3.30
C ALA A 8 -6.59 -12.33 4.55
N GLY A 9 -5.81 -11.24 4.63
CA GLY A 9 -5.86 -10.30 5.74
C GLY A 9 -5.59 -8.87 5.30
N THR A 10 -5.59 -7.96 6.27
CA THR A 10 -5.33 -6.54 6.02
C THR A 10 -3.93 -6.32 5.45
N VAL A 11 -3.84 -5.73 4.27
CA VAL A 11 -2.58 -5.38 3.62
C VAL A 11 -2.14 -3.99 4.07
N ALA A 12 -0.96 -3.88 4.65
CA ALA A 12 -0.35 -2.58 4.93
C ALA A 12 0.45 -2.10 3.70
N VAL A 13 0.11 -0.92 3.18
CA VAL A 13 0.92 -0.25 2.15
C VAL A 13 1.79 0.79 2.85
N LEU A 14 3.10 0.55 2.86
CA LEU A 14 4.08 1.52 3.33
C LEU A 14 4.30 2.57 2.25
N LEU A 15 4.14 3.84 2.62
CA LEU A 15 4.28 4.98 1.73
C LEU A 15 4.76 6.21 2.51
N GLY A 16 5.33 7.19 1.82
CA GLY A 16 5.95 8.35 2.46
C GLY A 16 7.35 8.05 2.98
N GLY A 17 7.58 8.18 4.28
CA GLY A 17 8.91 8.12 4.90
C GLY A 17 9.62 9.48 4.99
N ARG A 18 10.90 9.44 5.38
CA ARG A 18 11.76 10.62 5.65
C ARG A 18 12.79 10.94 4.56
N SER A 19 12.78 10.21 3.44
CA SER A 19 13.75 10.44 2.35
C SER A 19 13.38 11.69 1.52
N ALA A 20 14.30 12.13 0.67
CA ALA A 20 14.04 13.17 -0.33
C ALA A 20 13.01 12.73 -1.39
N GLU A 21 12.70 11.44 -1.48
CA GLU A 21 11.73 10.86 -2.44
C GLU A 21 10.33 10.70 -1.85
N ARG A 22 10.06 11.32 -0.69
CA ARG A 22 8.78 11.21 0.03
C ARG A 22 7.57 11.41 -0.88
N ASP A 23 7.55 12.47 -1.67
CA ASP A 23 6.40 12.79 -2.53
C ASP A 23 6.18 11.71 -3.62
N VAL A 24 7.26 11.14 -4.14
CA VAL A 24 7.22 10.02 -5.10
C VAL A 24 6.67 8.75 -4.42
N SER A 25 7.09 8.49 -3.18
CA SER A 25 6.60 7.38 -2.36
C SER A 25 5.11 7.52 -2.03
N LEU A 26 4.64 8.73 -1.70
CA LEU A 26 3.22 9.02 -1.48
C LEU A 26 2.39 8.78 -2.75
N GLN A 27 2.84 9.30 -3.89
CA GLN A 27 2.11 9.18 -5.16
C GLN A 27 2.01 7.73 -5.66
N SER A 28 3.12 7.00 -5.61
CA SER A 28 3.15 5.58 -5.99
C SER A 28 2.37 4.71 -5.00
N GLY A 29 2.49 4.97 -3.70
CA GLY A 29 1.71 4.31 -2.65
C GLY A 29 0.21 4.46 -2.83
N ALA A 30 -0.28 5.67 -3.11
CA ALA A 30 -1.70 5.92 -3.38
C ALA A 30 -2.23 5.13 -4.58
N THR A 31 -1.41 4.98 -5.63
CA THR A 31 -1.76 4.18 -6.82
C THR A 31 -1.90 2.70 -6.47
N ILE A 32 -0.97 2.15 -5.67
CA ILE A 32 -1.02 0.76 -5.19
C ILE A 32 -2.24 0.53 -4.30
N VAL A 33 -2.55 1.45 -3.38
CA VAL A 33 -3.72 1.38 -2.50
C VAL A 33 -5.00 1.30 -3.32
N ALA A 34 -5.16 2.16 -4.33
CA ALA A 34 -6.32 2.15 -5.20
C ALA A 34 -6.46 0.80 -5.94
N ALA A 35 -5.36 0.27 -6.48
CA ALA A 35 -5.36 -1.01 -7.19
C ALA A 35 -5.73 -2.18 -6.27
N LEU A 36 -5.14 -2.24 -5.06
CA LEU A 36 -5.43 -3.31 -4.10
C LEU A 36 -6.90 -3.25 -3.62
N ARG A 37 -7.42 -2.06 -3.35
CA ARG A 37 -8.84 -1.87 -3.01
C ARG A 37 -9.76 -2.31 -4.16
N ALA A 38 -9.40 -2.00 -5.41
CA ALA A 38 -10.17 -2.45 -6.58
C ALA A 38 -10.18 -3.97 -6.76
N LEU A 39 -9.15 -4.66 -6.27
CA LEU A 39 -9.08 -6.13 -6.23
C LEU A 39 -9.78 -6.75 -5.00
N GLY A 40 -10.45 -5.94 -4.19
CA GLY A 40 -11.21 -6.39 -3.02
C GLY A 40 -10.37 -6.62 -1.76
N CYS A 41 -9.11 -6.19 -1.73
CA CYS A 41 -8.28 -6.29 -0.54
C CYS A 41 -8.70 -5.25 0.51
N GLU A 42 -8.63 -5.62 1.79
CA GLU A 42 -8.63 -4.65 2.89
C GLU A 42 -7.23 -4.02 2.99
N VAL A 43 -7.14 -2.69 2.86
CA VAL A 43 -5.86 -1.98 2.76
C VAL A 43 -5.74 -0.87 3.78
N ARG A 44 -4.63 -0.87 4.53
CA ARG A 44 -4.24 0.21 5.44
C ARG A 44 -2.99 0.92 4.93
N GLU A 45 -3.09 2.23 4.79
CA GLU A 45 -1.98 3.11 4.47
C GLU A 45 -1.16 3.37 5.73
N VAL A 46 0.17 3.26 5.66
CA VAL A 46 1.06 3.47 6.80
C VAL A 46 2.26 4.31 6.37
N ASP A 47 2.39 5.49 6.96
CA ASP A 47 3.59 6.32 6.85
C ASP A 47 4.48 6.10 8.08
N PRO A 48 5.71 5.55 7.91
CA PRO A 48 6.60 5.25 9.02
C PRO A 48 7.44 6.45 9.49
N ALA A 49 7.27 7.65 8.91
CA ALA A 49 8.07 8.86 9.20
C ALA A 49 7.80 9.49 10.58
#